data_AF-A0A971V875-F1
#
_entry.id   AF-A0A971V875-F1
#
_cell.length_a   1.000
_cell.length_b   1.000
_cell.length_c   1.000
_cell.angle_alpha   90.00
_cell.angle_beta   90.00
_cell.angle_gamma   90.00
#
_symmetry.space_group_name_H-M   'P 1'
#
loop_
_entity.id
_entity.type
_entity.pdbx_description
1 polymer ?
#
loop_
_entity_poly.entity_id
_entity_poly.type
_entity_poly.pdbx_seq_one_letter_code
_entity_poly.pdbx_strand_id
1 'polypeptide(L)'
;MIKQAQKADFIKDEVIYNALEAGKNKTREELEAIIEKGEQAKGLSLEETAALLQNDCPELEDKLFKAARKVKDTIYGTRIVMFAPLYVSDYCVNSCRYCGYKCTNRLERRKLTDDEIRREVEIIINLGHKRIALEAGEDDKNCPIDY
;
A
#
# COMPACT_ATOMS: atom_id res chain seq x y z
N MET A 1 12.46 0.09 -26.79
CA MET A 1 11.24 -0.60 -27.25
C MET A 1 10.16 -0.35 -26.22
N ILE A 2 9.22 0.56 -26.46
CA ILE A 2 8.06 0.70 -25.56
C ILE A 2 7.15 -0.49 -25.87
N LYS A 3 7.19 -1.51 -24.99
CA LYS A 3 6.23 -2.60 -25.01
C LYS A 3 4.83 -1.98 -24.92
N GLN A 4 3.93 -2.47 -25.77
CA GLN A 4 2.53 -2.07 -25.88
C GLN A 4 1.93 -1.83 -24.49
N ALA A 5 1.58 -0.58 -24.18
CA ALA A 5 1.01 -0.23 -22.88
C ALA A 5 -0.28 -1.03 -22.70
N GLN A 6 -0.36 -1.84 -21.64
CA GLN A 6 -1.61 -2.50 -21.30
C GLN A 6 -2.64 -1.44 -20.92
N LYS A 7 -3.80 -1.49 -21.55
CA LYS A 7 -4.89 -0.56 -21.26
C LYS A 7 -5.55 -0.96 -19.95
N ALA A 8 -5.46 -0.10 -18.93
CA ALA A 8 -6.11 -0.31 -17.64
C ALA A 8 -7.56 0.17 -17.64
N ASP A 9 -8.43 -0.45 -18.44
CA ASP A 9 -9.84 -0.04 -18.63
C ASP A 9 -10.78 -0.44 -17.47
N PHE A 10 -10.26 -1.13 -16.46
CA PHE A 10 -10.97 -1.48 -15.23
C PHE A 10 -10.94 -0.37 -14.17
N ILE A 11 -10.00 0.60 -14.25
CA ILE A 11 -10.01 1.80 -13.41
C ILE A 11 -10.68 2.92 -14.20
N LYS A 12 -11.92 3.24 -13.83
CA LYS A 12 -12.74 4.26 -14.50
C LYS A 12 -12.98 5.41 -13.54
N ASP A 13 -12.36 6.56 -13.79
CA ASP A 13 -12.49 7.77 -12.98
C ASP A 13 -13.96 8.12 -12.70
N GLU A 14 -14.81 8.14 -13.74
CA GLU A 14 -16.24 8.46 -13.60
C GLU A 14 -16.95 7.52 -12.61
N VAL A 15 -16.62 6.22 -12.62
CA VAL A 15 -17.22 5.24 -11.70
C VAL A 15 -16.78 5.52 -10.27
N ILE A 16 -15.50 5.83 -10.06
CA ILE A 16 -14.95 6.15 -8.74
C ILE A 16 -15.57 7.45 -8.20
N TYR A 17 -15.61 8.51 -9.01
CA TYR A 17 -16.19 9.80 -8.60
C TYR A 17 -17.69 9.67 -8.32
N ASN A 18 -18.45 8.96 -9.17
CA ASN A 18 -19.87 8.75 -8.93
C ASN A 18 -20.11 7.97 -7.63
N ALA A 19 -19.29 6.96 -7.33
CA ALA A 19 -19.38 6.22 -6.06
C ALA A 19 -19.10 7.12 -4.85
N LEU A 20 -18.08 7.99 -4.93
CA LEU A 20 -17.75 8.96 -3.87
C LEU A 20 -18.86 9.99 -3.66
N GLU A 21 -19.41 10.57 -4.73
CA GLU A 21 -20.51 11.53 -4.64
C GLU A 21 -21.81 10.87 -4.11
N ALA A 22 -22.12 9.66 -4.56
CA ALA A 22 -23.25 8.90 -4.02
C ALA A 22 -23.05 8.58 -2.52
N GLY A 23 -21.82 8.29 -2.12
CA GLY A 23 -21.44 8.02 -0.73
C GLY A 23 -21.76 9.15 0.24
N LYS A 24 -21.63 10.42 -0.19
CA LYS A 24 -21.93 11.61 0.65
C LYS A 24 -23.38 11.71 1.09
N ASN A 25 -24.30 11.08 0.36
CA ASN A 25 -25.74 11.16 0.62
C ASN A 25 -26.26 9.98 1.43
N LYS A 26 -25.37 9.11 1.94
CA LYS A 26 -25.78 7.93 2.71
C LYS A 26 -26.24 8.32 4.10
N THR A 27 -27.36 7.73 4.53
CA THR A 27 -27.85 7.94 5.89
C THR A 27 -27.00 7.18 6.90
N ARG A 28 -27.14 7.55 8.17
CA ARG A 28 -26.52 6.84 9.29
C ARG A 28 -26.87 5.35 9.27
N GLU A 29 -28.14 5.02 9.05
CA GLU A 29 -28.64 3.64 9.04
C GLU A 29 -28.04 2.83 7.88
N GLU A 30 -27.89 3.45 6.71
CA GLU A 30 -27.23 2.81 5.57
C GLU A 30 -25.75 2.54 5.86
N LEU A 31 -25.03 3.50 6.45
CA LEU A 31 -23.63 3.33 6.84
C LEU A 31 -23.48 2.25 7.91
N GLU A 32 -24.37 2.22 8.90
CA GLU A 32 -24.38 1.17 9.94
C GLU A 32 -24.58 -0.23 9.33
N ALA A 33 -25.49 -0.38 8.38
CA ALA A 33 -25.71 -1.65 7.67
C ALA A 33 -24.48 -2.09 6.87
N ILE A 34 -23.76 -1.13 6.24
CA ILE A 34 -22.50 -1.41 5.54
C ILE A 34 -21.42 -1.88 6.51
N ILE A 35 -21.29 -1.23 7.68
CA ILE A 35 -20.34 -1.65 8.72
C ILE A 35 -20.65 -3.08 9.18
N GLU A 36 -21.91 -3.39 9.47
CA GLU A 36 -22.36 -4.72 9.89
C GLU A 36 -22.13 -5.79 8.81
N LYS A 37 -22.27 -5.45 7.53
CA LYS A 37 -21.87 -6.31 6.42
C LYS A 37 -20.36 -6.55 6.42
N GLY A 38 -19.57 -5.49 6.59
CA GLY A 38 -18.10 -5.54 6.64
C GLY A 38 -17.57 -6.46 7.74
N GLU A 39 -18.23 -6.48 8.90
CA GLU A 39 -17.91 -7.39 10.02
C GLU A 39 -17.97 -8.87 9.65
N GLN A 40 -18.74 -9.24 8.63
CA GLN A 40 -18.87 -10.64 8.19
C GLN A 40 -17.64 -11.13 7.42
N ALA A 41 -16.65 -10.26 7.16
CA ALA A 41 -15.41 -10.58 6.47
C ALA A 41 -15.58 -11.18 5.05
N LYS A 42 -16.65 -10.78 4.34
CA LYS A 42 -16.96 -11.22 2.96
C LYS A 42 -16.66 -10.16 1.89
N GLY A 43 -16.05 -9.05 2.28
CA GLY A 43 -15.75 -7.91 1.40
C GLY A 43 -16.92 -6.92 1.29
N LEU A 44 -16.58 -5.73 0.79
CA LEU A 44 -17.50 -4.63 0.49
C LEU A 44 -17.40 -4.28 -1.00
N SER A 45 -18.47 -3.73 -1.57
CA SER A 45 -18.44 -3.19 -2.92
C SER A 45 -17.66 -1.86 -2.98
N LEU A 46 -17.40 -1.38 -4.20
CA LEU A 46 -16.80 -0.07 -4.42
C LEU A 46 -17.66 1.05 -3.81
N GLU A 47 -18.97 1.00 -4.03
CA GLU A 47 -19.94 1.99 -3.56
C GLU A 47 -20.08 1.96 -2.04
N GLU A 48 -20.09 0.78 -1.43
CA GLU A 48 -20.12 0.61 0.02
C GLU A 48 -18.83 1.14 0.67
N THR A 49 -17.68 0.87 0.05
CA THR A 49 -16.38 1.40 0.52
C THR A 49 -16.35 2.92 0.38
N ALA A 50 -16.81 3.46 -0.76
CA ALA A 50 -16.87 4.89 -1.00
C ALA A 50 -17.79 5.59 0.01
N ALA A 51 -18.93 4.99 0.36
CA ALA A 51 -19.82 5.49 1.40
C ALA A 51 -19.13 5.59 2.77
N LEU A 52 -18.43 4.53 3.20
CA LEU A 52 -17.70 4.56 4.48
C LEU A 52 -16.58 5.62 4.50
N LEU A 53 -15.93 5.88 3.36
CA LEU A 53 -14.91 6.93 3.24
C LEU A 53 -15.48 8.35 3.35
N GLN A 54 -16.79 8.54 3.10
CA GLN A 54 -17.48 9.83 3.25
C GLN A 54 -18.12 10.00 4.64
N ASN A 55 -17.99 9.02 5.54
CA ASN A 55 -18.54 9.11 6.88
C ASN A 55 -17.89 10.26 7.68
N ASP A 56 -18.72 11.20 8.12
CA ASP A 56 -18.34 12.33 8.97
C ASP A 56 -18.89 12.22 10.40
N CYS A 57 -19.56 11.11 10.73
CA CYS A 57 -20.12 10.85 12.05
C CYS A 57 -19.11 10.12 12.97
N PRO A 58 -18.64 10.75 14.07
CA PRO A 58 -17.66 10.14 14.99
C PRO A 58 -18.16 8.85 15.66
N GLU A 59 -19.46 8.74 15.94
CA GLU A 59 -20.06 7.55 16.56
C GLU A 59 -19.98 6.32 15.62
N LEU A 60 -20.17 6.54 14.32
CA LEU A 60 -20.01 5.50 13.30
C LEU A 60 -18.54 5.17 13.05
N GLU A 61 -17.66 6.14 13.22
CA GLU A 61 -16.21 5.91 13.12
C GLU A 61 -15.72 4.92 14.18
N ASP A 62 -16.17 5.07 15.44
CA ASP A 62 -15.88 4.10 16.50
C ASP A 62 -16.49 2.71 16.20
N LYS A 63 -17.73 2.66 15.69
CA LYS A 63 -18.37 1.40 15.24
C LYS A 63 -17.55 0.74 14.11
N LEU A 64 -17.08 1.51 13.14
CA LEU A 64 -16.23 1.05 12.03
C LEU A 64 -14.90 0.49 12.54
N PHE A 65 -14.23 1.17 13.48
CA PHE A 65 -12.96 0.67 14.04
C PHE A 65 -13.16 -0.60 14.87
N LYS A 66 -14.27 -0.72 15.61
CA LYS A 66 -14.65 -1.96 16.33
C LYS A 66 -14.90 -3.11 15.36
N ALA A 67 -15.63 -2.85 14.27
CA ALA A 67 -15.87 -3.81 13.20
C ALA A 67 -14.55 -4.28 12.57
N ALA A 68 -13.68 -3.35 12.18
CA ALA A 68 -12.36 -3.65 11.61
C ALA A 68 -11.49 -4.48 12.58
N ARG A 69 -11.50 -4.14 13.88
CA ARG A 69 -10.80 -4.93 14.90
C ARG A 69 -11.35 -6.35 15.00
N LYS A 70 -12.68 -6.53 15.01
CA LYS A 70 -13.31 -7.86 15.06
C LYS A 70 -12.94 -8.70 13.84
N VAL A 71 -12.94 -8.12 12.64
CA VAL A 71 -12.48 -8.79 11.42
C VAL A 71 -11.01 -9.18 11.54
N LYS A 72 -10.15 -8.24 11.98
CA LYS A 72 -8.72 -8.46 12.17
C LYS A 72 -8.45 -9.58 13.19
N ASP A 73 -9.13 -9.59 14.33
CA ASP A 73 -8.96 -10.60 15.36
C ASP A 73 -9.54 -11.97 14.93
N THR A 74 -10.62 -11.99 14.15
CA THR A 74 -11.22 -13.22 13.60
C THR A 74 -10.29 -13.92 12.60
N ILE A 75 -9.68 -13.15 11.68
CA ILE A 75 -8.81 -13.72 10.63
C ILE A 75 -7.37 -13.89 11.11
N TYR A 76 -6.81 -12.85 11.74
CA TYR A 76 -5.38 -12.77 12.07
C TYR A 76 -5.09 -12.93 13.56
N GLY A 77 -6.09 -12.77 14.43
CA GLY A 77 -5.90 -12.76 15.88
C GLY A 77 -4.98 -11.63 16.33
N THR A 78 -4.20 -11.89 17.38
CA THR A 78 -3.20 -10.96 17.91
C THR A 78 -1.86 -11.03 17.18
N ARG A 79 -1.73 -11.86 16.14
CA ARG A 79 -0.47 -12.09 15.41
C ARG A 79 -0.08 -10.84 14.63
N ILE A 80 1.18 -10.44 14.77
CA ILE A 80 1.82 -9.38 13.97
C ILE A 80 3.03 -10.00 13.27
N VAL A 81 3.10 -9.84 11.94
CA VAL A 81 4.22 -10.33 11.14
C VAL A 81 5.23 -9.19 10.99
N MET A 82 6.49 -9.46 11.35
CA MET A 82 7.59 -8.51 11.23
C MET A 82 8.42 -8.78 9.98
N PHE A 83 8.87 -7.73 9.31
CA PHE A 83 9.81 -7.77 8.19
C PHE A 83 10.70 -6.52 8.23
N ALA A 84 11.81 -6.54 7.49
CA ALA A 84 12.70 -5.38 7.32
C ALA A 84 12.78 -5.01 5.83
N PRO A 85 12.72 -3.72 5.47
CA PRO A 85 13.11 -3.28 4.13
C PRO A 85 14.63 -3.33 3.97
N LEU A 86 15.11 -3.70 2.78
CA LEU A 86 16.52 -3.64 2.40
C LEU A 86 16.63 -2.83 1.10
N TYR A 87 17.12 -1.60 1.23
CA TYR A 87 17.35 -0.69 0.10
C TYR A 87 18.68 -1.03 -0.56
N VAL A 88 18.62 -1.61 -1.76
CA VAL A 88 19.82 -2.11 -2.47
C VAL A 88 20.36 -1.13 -3.52
N SER A 89 19.54 -0.19 -3.98
CA SER A 89 19.95 0.87 -4.90
C SER A 89 19.04 2.10 -4.82
N ASP A 90 19.64 3.29 -4.81
CA ASP A 90 18.90 4.57 -4.90
C ASP A 90 19.01 5.24 -6.28
N TYR A 91 19.66 4.60 -7.25
CA TYR A 91 19.67 5.06 -8.64
C TYR A 91 18.25 4.99 -9.20
N CYS A 92 17.78 6.11 -9.77
CA CYS A 92 16.43 6.19 -10.31
C CYS A 92 16.38 7.21 -11.45
N VAL A 93 15.78 6.85 -12.58
CA VAL A 93 15.62 7.72 -13.75
C VAL A 93 14.38 8.60 -13.67
N ASN A 94 13.44 8.25 -12.78
CA ASN A 94 12.16 8.94 -12.64
C ASN A 94 12.26 10.25 -11.85
N SER A 95 11.30 11.15 -12.10
CA SER A 95 11.16 12.42 -11.38
C SER A 95 9.87 12.48 -10.54
N CYS A 96 9.59 11.42 -9.77
CA CYS A 96 8.37 11.32 -8.96
C CYS A 96 8.28 12.50 -7.98
N ARG A 97 7.18 13.25 -8.02
CA ARG A 97 7.01 14.51 -7.23
C ARG A 97 7.17 14.31 -5.72
N TYR A 98 6.78 13.13 -5.23
CA TYR A 98 6.78 12.76 -3.81
C TYR A 98 8.03 11.99 -3.35
N CYS A 99 8.95 11.61 -4.25
CA CYS A 99 10.05 10.70 -3.93
C CYS A 99 11.37 11.44 -3.66
N GLY A 100 12.04 11.08 -2.56
CA GLY A 100 13.38 11.57 -2.24
C GLY A 100 14.48 11.12 -3.21
N TYR A 101 14.31 9.97 -3.87
CA TYR A 101 15.24 9.43 -4.87
C TYR A 101 15.00 9.94 -6.28
N LYS A 102 14.07 10.88 -6.51
CA LYS A 102 13.85 11.43 -7.86
C LYS A 102 15.15 11.92 -8.50
N CYS A 103 15.33 11.69 -9.80
CA CYS A 103 16.58 11.93 -10.53
C CYS A 103 17.09 13.38 -10.47
N THR A 104 16.19 14.33 -10.25
CA THR A 104 16.50 15.76 -10.13
C THR A 104 17.11 16.15 -8.78
N ASN A 105 17.02 15.29 -7.75
CA ASN A 105 17.67 15.52 -6.48
C ASN A 105 19.17 15.23 -6.59
N ARG A 106 19.98 16.14 -6.02
CA ARG A 106 21.44 15.98 -5.90
C ARG A 106 21.74 15.21 -4.63
N LEU A 107 21.91 13.90 -4.78
CA LEU A 107 22.44 13.01 -3.76
C LEU A 107 23.59 12.18 -4.34
N GLU A 108 24.47 11.73 -3.47
CA GLU A 108 25.46 10.71 -3.82
C GLU A 108 24.72 9.39 -4.02
N ARG A 109 24.58 8.98 -5.29
CA ARG A 109 23.86 7.77 -5.66
C ARG A 109 24.71 6.54 -5.36
N ARG A 110 24.05 5.48 -4.92
CA ARG A 110 24.71 4.23 -4.55
C ARG A 110 23.87 3.01 -4.93
N LYS A 111 24.60 1.95 -5.25
CA LYS A 111 24.12 0.58 -5.34
C LYS A 111 25.03 -0.28 -4.47
N LEU A 112 24.44 -1.20 -3.71
CA LEU A 112 25.22 -2.13 -2.90
C LEU A 112 25.96 -3.14 -3.79
N THR A 113 27.11 -3.60 -3.33
CA THR A 113 27.78 -4.78 -3.90
C THR A 113 27.24 -6.05 -3.25
N ASP A 114 27.43 -7.23 -3.86
CA ASP A 114 27.00 -8.51 -3.27
C ASP A 114 27.53 -8.73 -1.85
N ASP A 115 28.77 -8.30 -1.59
CA ASP A 115 29.38 -8.36 -0.26
C ASP A 115 28.72 -7.40 0.73
N GLU A 116 28.27 -6.23 0.27
CA GLU A 116 27.49 -5.29 1.09
C GLU A 116 26.09 -5.82 1.36
N ILE A 117 25.41 -6.38 0.35
CA ILE A 117 24.11 -7.04 0.52
C ILE A 117 24.24 -8.16 1.56
N ARG A 118 25.28 -9.01 1.47
CA ARG A 118 25.52 -10.06 2.45
C ARG A 118 25.65 -9.50 3.86
N ARG A 119 26.45 -8.44 4.04
CA ARG A 119 26.62 -7.78 5.35
C ARG A 119 25.31 -7.20 5.88
N GLU A 120 24.54 -6.49 5.06
CA GLU A 120 23.24 -5.94 5.46
C GLU A 120 22.26 -7.06 5.86
N VAL A 121 22.23 -8.15 5.09
CA VAL A 121 21.39 -9.33 5.39
C VAL A 121 21.83 -9.97 6.71
N GLU A 122 23.13 -10.13 6.97
CA GLU A 122 23.64 -10.65 8.24
C GLU A 122 23.20 -9.77 9.43
N ILE A 123 23.28 -8.44 9.29
CA ILE A 123 22.79 -7.50 10.30
C ILE A 123 21.29 -7.69 10.53
N ILE A 124 20.49 -7.73 9.47
CA ILE A 124 19.02 -7.92 9.55
C ILE A 124 18.68 -9.25 10.23
N ILE A 125 19.38 -10.34 9.91
CA ILE A 125 19.21 -11.65 10.55
C ILE A 125 19.55 -11.58 12.03
N ASN A 126 20.66 -10.92 12.38
CA ASN A 126 21.11 -10.74 13.76
C ASN A 126 20.16 -9.88 14.60
N LEU A 127 19.43 -8.95 13.96
CA LEU A 127 18.32 -8.20 14.58
C LEU A 127 17.06 -9.08 14.80
N GLY A 128 17.09 -10.34 14.37
CA GLY A 128 16.01 -11.30 14.57
C GLY A 128 15.07 -11.44 13.38
N HIS A 129 15.19 -10.60 12.35
CA HIS A 129 14.30 -10.66 11.18
C HIS A 129 14.50 -11.96 10.38
N LYS A 130 13.42 -12.38 9.71
CA LYS A 130 13.35 -13.58 8.85
C LYS A 130 12.63 -13.33 7.52
N ARG A 131 12.23 -12.08 7.27
CA ARG A 131 11.49 -11.63 6.08
C ARG A 131 12.06 -10.29 5.66
N ILE A 132 12.42 -10.16 4.39
CA ILE A 132 12.99 -8.95 3.81
C ILE A 132 12.09 -8.50 2.65
N ALA A 133 11.85 -7.19 2.56
CA ALA A 133 11.31 -6.54 1.38
C ALA A 133 12.48 -5.83 0.68
N LEU A 134 12.81 -6.25 -0.55
CA LEU A 134 13.86 -5.62 -1.34
C LEU A 134 13.32 -4.38 -2.02
N GLU A 135 14.06 -3.28 -1.92
CA GLU A 135 13.67 -1.98 -2.46
C GLU A 135 14.80 -1.41 -3.33
N ALA A 136 14.46 -0.97 -4.54
CA ALA A 136 15.41 -0.36 -5.47
C ALA A 136 14.72 0.74 -6.31
N GLY A 137 15.47 1.78 -6.67
CA GLY A 137 15.02 2.72 -7.71
C GLY A 137 15.02 2.11 -9.11
N GLU A 138 14.31 2.72 -10.05
CA GLU A 138 14.23 2.26 -11.44
C GLU A 138 15.38 2.85 -12.27
N ASP A 139 16.37 2.03 -12.63
CA ASP A 139 17.47 2.43 -13.51
C ASP A 139 18.10 1.21 -14.19
N ASP A 140 17.72 0.92 -15.44
CA ASP A 140 18.21 -0.24 -16.21
C ASP A 140 19.74 -0.26 -16.41
N LYS A 141 20.41 0.90 -16.31
CA LYS A 141 21.87 0.98 -16.49
C LYS A 141 22.59 0.64 -15.20
N ASN A 142 22.16 1.24 -14.08
CA ASN A 142 22.85 1.11 -12.81
C ASN A 142 22.32 -0.07 -11.98
N CYS A 143 21.02 -0.38 -12.06
CA CYS A 143 20.32 -1.43 -11.32
C CYS A 143 19.45 -2.30 -12.29
N PRO A 144 20.08 -3.07 -13.19
CA PRO A 144 19.37 -3.95 -14.12
C PRO A 144 18.65 -5.10 -13.39
N ILE A 145 17.77 -5.82 -14.07
CA ILE A 145 17.03 -6.95 -13.47
C ILE A 145 17.91 -8.13 -13.02
N ASP A 146 19.10 -8.28 -13.63
CA ASP A 146 20.06 -9.34 -13.30
C ASP A 146 20.95 -8.99 -12.09
N TYR A 147 20.81 -7.76 -11.55
CA TYR A 147 21.44 -7.37 -10.29
C TYR A 147 20.76 -8.02 -9.09
#